data_AF-W6N5T0-F1
#
_entry.id   AF-W6N5T0-F1
#
_cell.length_a   1.000
_cell.length_b   1.000
_cell.length_c   1.000
_cell.angle_alpha   90.00
_cell.angle_beta   90.00
_cell.angle_gamma   90.00
#
_symmetry.space_group_name_H-M   'P 1'
#
loop_
_entity.id
_entity.type
_entity.pdbx_description
1 polymer ?
#
loop_
_entity_poly.entity_id
_entity_poly.type
_entity_poly.pdbx_seq_one_letter_code
_entity_poly.pdbx_strand_id
1 'polypeptide(L)'
;MANLIDFKSPRQREWGVLSGTYRSLTSLNYGGITDEYGNPINSYSTNCYKDAMEEAKKLIAADGISNVYVVEFVPYDYMMQPNV
;
A
#
# COMPACT_ATOMS: atom_id res chain seq x y z
N MET A 1 34.20 4.34 -15.46
CA MET A 1 33.65 3.35 -14.50
C MET A 1 32.19 3.72 -14.30
N ALA A 2 31.27 2.81 -14.56
CA ALA A 2 29.83 3.07 -14.43
C ALA A 2 29.46 3.12 -12.95
N ASN A 3 28.90 4.24 -12.48
CA ASN A 3 28.28 4.33 -11.16
C ASN A 3 27.02 3.46 -11.18
N LEU A 4 27.18 2.20 -10.77
CA LEU A 4 26.09 1.27 -10.56
C LEU A 4 25.20 1.82 -9.45
N ILE A 5 23.91 1.94 -9.74
CA ILE A 5 22.88 2.21 -8.75
C ILE A 5 23.03 1.19 -7.62
N ASP A 6 23.35 1.66 -6.42
CA ASP A 6 23.44 0.81 -5.23
C ASP A 6 22.02 0.62 -4.68
N PHE A 7 21.44 -0.54 -4.97
CA PHE A 7 20.14 -0.92 -4.44
C PHE A 7 20.31 -1.26 -2.95
N LYS A 8 19.96 -0.33 -2.06
CA LYS A 8 19.85 -0.66 -0.63
C LYS A 8 18.77 -1.72 -0.43
N SER A 9 18.93 -2.52 0.64
CA SER A 9 17.96 -3.52 1.07
C SER A 9 16.54 -2.97 1.00
N PRO A 10 15.58 -3.70 0.41
CA PRO A 10 14.23 -3.19 0.20
C PRO A 10 13.64 -2.76 1.55
N ARG A 11 12.93 -1.62 1.56
CA ARG A 11 12.07 -1.28 2.71
C ARG A 11 11.10 -2.43 2.96
N GLN A 12 10.59 -2.54 4.18
CA GLN A 12 9.54 -3.52 4.50
C GLN A 12 8.47 -3.49 3.40
N ARG A 13 8.08 -4.68 2.91
CA ARG A 13 7.03 -4.80 1.90
C ARG A 13 5.77 -4.14 2.44
N GLU A 14 5.14 -3.36 1.59
CA GLU A 14 3.85 -2.77 1.89
C GLU A 14 2.82 -3.26 0.89
N TRP A 15 1.56 -3.26 1.29
CA TRP A 15 0.44 -3.66 0.47
C TRP A 15 -0.64 -2.60 0.52
N GLY A 16 -1.30 -2.38 -0.62
CA GLY A 16 -2.46 -1.50 -0.73
C GLY A 16 -3.56 -2.14 -1.56
N VAL A 17 -4.71 -1.49 -1.62
CA VAL A 17 -5.86 -1.94 -2.41
C VAL A 17 -6.20 -0.90 -3.45
N LEU A 18 -6.24 -1.31 -4.72
CA LEU A 18 -6.83 -0.52 -5.80
C LEU A 18 -8.30 -0.86 -5.91
N SER A 19 -9.18 0.14 -5.86
CA SER A 19 -10.61 -0.06 -6.08
C SER A 19 -11.28 1.08 -6.86
N GLY A 20 -12.55 0.86 -7.20
CA GLY A 20 -13.38 1.78 -7.98
C GLY A 20 -13.12 1.75 -9.49
N THR A 21 -13.91 2.52 -10.24
CA THR A 21 -13.92 2.54 -11.71
C THR A 21 -12.55 2.86 -12.33
N TYR A 22 -11.76 3.69 -11.65
CA TYR A 22 -10.44 4.14 -12.14
C TYR A 22 -9.27 3.36 -11.54
N ARG A 23 -9.53 2.28 -10.78
CA ARG A 23 -8.50 1.48 -10.09
C ARG A 23 -7.49 2.35 -9.33
N SER A 24 -8.03 3.28 -8.55
CA SER A 24 -7.23 4.21 -7.76
C SER A 24 -6.86 3.59 -6.43
N LEU A 25 -5.74 4.04 -5.85
CA LEU A 25 -5.33 3.59 -4.53
C LEU A 25 -6.33 4.08 -3.48
N THR A 26 -6.90 3.16 -2.73
CA THR A 26 -7.98 3.43 -1.79
C THR A 26 -7.41 3.61 -0.40
N SER A 27 -7.82 4.69 0.28
CA SER A 27 -7.48 4.92 1.68
C SER A 27 -8.43 4.10 2.56
N LEU A 28 -7.87 3.15 3.32
CA LEU A 28 -8.63 2.17 4.11
C LEU A 28 -8.10 2.11 5.54
N ASN A 29 -8.94 1.69 6.48
CA ASN A 29 -8.55 1.49 7.86
C ASN A 29 -7.87 0.12 8.03
N TYR A 30 -6.63 0.03 7.58
CA TYR A 30 -5.84 -1.18 7.78
C TYR A 30 -5.62 -1.44 9.27
N GLY A 31 -6.05 -2.61 9.74
CA GLY A 31 -5.93 -3.01 11.15
C GLY A 31 -7.03 -2.46 12.07
N GLY A 32 -7.99 -1.69 11.55
CA GLY A 32 -9.17 -1.24 12.32
C GLY A 32 -8.84 -0.26 13.45
N ILE A 33 -7.79 0.54 13.30
CA ILE A 33 -7.31 1.48 14.31
C ILE A 33 -8.16 2.76 14.27
N THR A 34 -8.53 3.28 15.43
CA THR A 34 -9.24 4.54 15.58
C THR A 34 -8.43 5.55 16.39
N ASP A 35 -8.64 6.84 16.14
CA ASP A 35 -8.09 7.92 16.94
C ASP A 35 -8.77 8.05 18.32
N GLU A 36 -8.34 9.02 19.11
CA GLU A 36 -8.90 9.32 20.44
C GLU A 36 -10.35 9.80 20.42
N TYR A 37 -10.87 10.19 19.25
CA TYR A 37 -12.23 10.63 19.01
C TYR A 37 -13.10 9.52 18.41
N GLY A 38 -12.55 8.33 18.17
CA GLY A 38 -13.24 7.18 17.57
C GLY A 38 -13.30 7.21 16.04
N ASN A 39 -12.60 8.11 15.37
CA ASN A 39 -12.54 8.13 13.90
C ASN A 39 -11.50 7.12 13.39
N PRO A 40 -11.80 6.41 12.28
CA PRO A 40 -10.84 5.49 11.68
C PRO A 40 -9.60 6.21 11.15
N ILE A 41 -8.42 5.71 11.51
CA ILE A 41 -7.16 6.20 10.95
C ILE A 41 -6.89 5.43 9.67
N ASN A 42 -7.14 6.06 8.53
CA ASN A 42 -6.96 5.42 7.23
C ASN A 42 -5.55 5.62 6.69
N SER A 43 -5.06 4.62 5.96
CA SER A 43 -3.81 4.68 5.20
C SER A 43 -4.03 4.13 3.79
N TYR A 44 -3.15 4.49 2.86
CA TYR A 44 -3.16 3.94 1.50
C TYR A 44 -2.37 2.63 1.39
N SER A 45 -1.56 2.32 2.41
CA SER A 45 -0.79 1.09 2.48
C SER A 45 -0.66 0.58 3.92
N THR A 46 -0.36 -0.71 4.04
CA THR A 46 -0.03 -1.40 5.30
C THR A 46 1.15 -2.33 5.08
N ASN A 47 2.01 -2.49 6.08
CA ASN A 47 3.05 -3.52 6.08
C ASN A 47 2.53 -4.90 6.53
N CYS A 48 1.21 -5.05 6.71
CA CYS A 48 0.55 -6.30 7.05
C CYS A 48 -0.34 -6.76 5.89
N TYR A 49 0.11 -7.77 5.14
CA TYR A 49 -0.66 -8.34 4.04
C TYR A 49 -2.05 -8.85 4.47
N LYS A 50 -2.16 -9.38 5.69
CA LYS A 50 -3.43 -9.90 6.22
C LYS A 50 -4.47 -8.79 6.34
N ASP A 51 -4.07 -7.62 6.79
CA ASP A 51 -4.98 -6.47 6.95
C ASP A 51 -5.42 -5.94 5.59
N ALA A 52 -4.49 -5.86 4.62
CA ALA A 52 -4.82 -5.51 3.24
C ALA A 52 -5.83 -6.48 2.61
N MET A 53 -5.66 -7.78 2.88
CA MET A 53 -6.56 -8.83 2.40
C MET A 53 -7.94 -8.76 3.07
N GLU A 54 -7.99 -8.42 4.36
CA GLU A 54 -9.26 -8.26 5.08
C GLU A 54 -10.06 -7.07 4.54
N GLU A 55 -9.41 -5.92 4.35
CA GLU A 55 -10.05 -4.74 3.78
C GLU A 55 -10.49 -4.97 2.33
N ALA A 56 -9.69 -5.68 1.53
CA ALA A 56 -10.08 -6.08 0.18
C ALA A 56 -11.34 -6.97 0.18
N LYS A 57 -11.48 -7.91 1.13
CA LYS A 57 -12.69 -8.73 1.26
C LYS A 57 -13.92 -7.88 1.62
N LYS A 58 -13.77 -6.88 2.50
CA LYS A 58 -14.85 -5.95 2.85
C LYS A 58 -15.32 -5.17 1.62
N LEU A 59 -14.38 -4.66 0.82
CA LEU A 59 -14.68 -3.96 -0.44
C LEU A 59 -15.37 -4.86 -1.46
N ILE A 60 -14.90 -6.10 -1.64
CA ILE A 60 -15.53 -7.07 -2.54
C ILE A 60 -16.96 -7.39 -2.10
N ALA A 61 -17.21 -7.50 -0.79
CA ALA A 61 -18.54 -7.74 -0.26
C ALA A 61 -19.50 -6.55 -0.50
N ALA A 62 -18.98 -5.33 -0.55
CA ALA A 62 -19.77 -4.11 -0.80
C ALA A 62 -20.02 -3.86 -2.30
N ASP A 63 -18.96 -3.91 -3.12
CA ASP A 63 -18.96 -3.41 -4.50
C ASP A 63 -18.78 -4.52 -5.57
N GLY A 64 -18.58 -5.77 -5.14
CA GLY A 64 -18.28 -6.90 -6.02
C GLY A 64 -16.80 -7.01 -6.41
N ILE A 65 -16.48 -8.07 -7.17
CA ILE A 65 -15.10 -8.51 -7.42
C ILE A 65 -14.45 -7.75 -8.59
N SER A 66 -15.23 -7.10 -9.46
CA SER A 66 -14.77 -6.64 -10.78
C SER A 66 -13.71 -5.54 -10.75
N ASN A 67 -13.48 -4.88 -9.61
CA ASN A 67 -12.59 -3.72 -9.52
C ASN A 67 -11.67 -3.70 -8.29
N VAL A 68 -11.57 -4.78 -7.50
CA VAL A 68 -10.74 -4.80 -6.28
C VAL A 68 -9.45 -5.58 -6.53
N TYR A 69 -8.30 -4.94 -6.32
CA TYR A 69 -6.98 -5.55 -6.48
C TYR A 69 -6.09 -5.25 -5.29
N VAL A 70 -5.47 -6.28 -4.72
CA VAL A 70 -4.40 -6.11 -3.73
C VAL A 70 -3.07 -5.99 -4.47
N VAL A 71 -2.31 -4.94 -4.20
CA VAL A 71 -1.02 -4.67 -4.84
C VAL A 71 0.09 -4.61 -3.81
N GLU A 72 1.28 -5.11 -4.17
CA GLU A 72 2.49 -5.04 -3.36
C GLU A 72 3.34 -3.85 -3.80
N PHE A 73 3.72 -3.01 -2.85
CA PHE A 73 4.72 -1.97 -3.01
C PHE A 73 6.07 -2.50 -2.55
N VAL A 74 7.07 -2.38 -3.42
CA VAL A 74 8.48 -2.61 -3.07
C VAL A 74 9.19 -1.26 -3.17
N PRO A 75 9.31 -0.49 -2.07
CA PRO A 75 10.03 0.77 -2.11
C PRO A 75 11.52 0.46 -2.22
N TYR A 76 12.09 0.74 -3.38
CA TYR A 76 13.54 0.82 -3.53
C TYR A 76 13.99 2.19 -3.03
N ASP A 77 14.87 2.23 -2.02
CA ASP A 77 15.60 3.45 -1.71
C ASP A 77 16.69 3.64 -2.78
N TYR A 78 16.41 4.46 -3.79
CA TYR A 78 17.45 4.94 -4.70
C TYR A 78 18.12 6.17 -4.09
N MET A 79 19.35 6.01 -3.60
CA MET A 79 20.25 7.15 -3.46
C MET A 79 20.76 7.48 -4.87
N MET A 80 20.10 8.40 -5.57
CA MET A 80 20.76 9.09 -6.67
C MET A 80 21.87 9.92 -6.03
N GLN A 81 23.10 9.41 -5.99
CA GLN A 81 24.25 10.30 -5.79
C GLN A 81 24.30 11.20 -7.04
N PRO A 82 24.03 12.52 -6.92
CA PRO A 82 24.34 13.40 -8.04
C PRO A 82 25.83 13.27 -8.30
N ASN A 83 26.21 12.90 -9.52
CA ASN A 83 27.56 13.19 -9.99
C ASN A 83 27.67 14.71 -10.06
N VAL A 84 28.28 15.31 -9.03
CA VAL A 84 28.86 16.66 -9.10
C VAL A 84 30.22 16.60 -9.78
#